data_AF-A0A9Q4PX19-F1
#
_entry.id   AF-A0A9Q4PX19-F1
#
_cell.length_a   1.000
_cell.length_b   1.000
_cell.length_c   1.000
_cell.angle_alpha   90.00
_cell.angle_beta   90.00
_cell.angle_gamma   90.00
#
_symmetry.space_group_name_H-M   'P 1'
#
loop_
_entity.id
_entity.type
_entity.pdbx_description
1 polymer ?
#
loop_
_entity_poly.entity_id
_entity_poly.type
_entity_poly.pdbx_seq_one_letter_code
_entity_poly.pdbx_strand_id
1 'polypeptide(L)'
;MKNIFLAFALLFLVGCEKEAKTKEYYDQHLEEAQVRVGECKKLEKFNEIQQLDCQNANEAVLDNKANRTNPYSKSNPNALKIR
;
A
#
# COMPACT_ATOMS: atom_id res chain seq x y z
N MET A 1 -1.55 8.43 39.12
CA MET A 1 -0.56 8.34 38.02
C MET A 1 -0.08 6.91 37.92
N LYS A 2 -0.26 6.27 36.75
CA LYS A 2 0.64 5.29 36.09
C LYS A 2 -0.18 4.35 35.18
N ASN A 3 -0.34 4.83 33.95
CA ASN A 3 -0.21 4.07 32.71
C ASN A 3 -1.39 3.17 32.28
N ILE A 4 -2.44 3.83 31.79
CA ILE A 4 -3.36 3.27 30.79
C ILE A 4 -2.63 3.31 29.43
N PHE A 5 -1.78 2.34 29.11
CA PHE A 5 -1.10 2.30 27.79
C PHE A 5 -0.79 0.88 27.29
N LEU A 6 -1.64 -0.12 27.58
CA LEU A 6 -1.46 -1.47 27.02
C LEU A 6 -2.79 -2.09 26.58
N ALA A 7 -3.56 -1.39 25.76
CA ALA A 7 -4.78 -1.95 25.17
C ALA A 7 -5.07 -1.43 23.75
N PHE A 8 -4.05 -1.28 22.90
CA PHE A 8 -4.25 -0.81 21.52
C PHE A 8 -3.40 -1.53 20.47
N ALA A 9 -3.06 -2.80 20.68
CA ALA A 9 -2.20 -3.55 19.74
C ALA A 9 -2.77 -4.88 19.25
N LEU A 10 -4.06 -5.19 19.46
CA LEU A 10 -4.64 -6.48 19.04
C LEU A 10 -5.95 -6.41 18.25
N LEU A 11 -6.40 -5.22 17.83
CA LEU A 11 -7.56 -5.11 16.93
C LEU A 11 -7.25 -5.44 15.45
N PHE A 12 -6.03 -5.86 15.12
CA PHE A 12 -5.66 -6.25 13.75
C PHE A 12 -5.83 -7.74 13.43
N LEU A 13 -6.31 -8.57 14.36
CA LEU A 13 -6.30 -10.04 14.19
C LEU A 13 -7.65 -10.71 13.89
N VAL A 14 -8.71 -9.94 13.67
CA VAL A 14 -9.98 -10.45 13.11
C VAL A 14 -10.52 -9.45 12.10
N GLY A 15 -9.86 -9.35 10.95
CA GLY A 15 -10.48 -8.71 9.80
C GLY A 15 -11.68 -9.56 9.39
N CYS A 16 -12.91 -9.01 9.54
CA CYS A 16 -13.94 -9.24 8.53
C CYS A 16 -13.24 -9.25 7.17
N GLU A 17 -13.53 -10.22 6.29
CA GLU A 17 -13.01 -10.21 4.92
C GLU A 17 -13.33 -8.85 4.29
N LYS A 18 -12.36 -7.94 4.36
CA LYS A 18 -12.40 -6.67 3.67
C LYS A 18 -11.93 -7.01 2.27
N GLU A 19 -12.71 -6.58 1.29
CA GLU A 19 -12.37 -6.69 -0.12
C GLU A 19 -10.92 -6.25 -0.37
N ALA A 20 -10.30 -6.84 -1.40
CA ALA A 20 -8.96 -6.45 -1.80
C ALA A 20 -8.94 -4.96 -2.15
N LYS A 21 -8.05 -4.20 -1.53
CA LYS A 21 -7.93 -2.77 -1.87
C LYS A 21 -7.32 -2.64 -3.25
N THR A 22 -7.79 -1.68 -4.04
CA THR A 22 -7.31 -1.49 -5.41
C THR A 22 -5.92 -0.86 -5.42
N LYS A 23 -5.25 -0.94 -6.57
CA LYS A 23 -3.97 -0.25 -6.77
C LYS A 23 -4.11 1.27 -6.61
N GLU A 24 -5.18 1.87 -7.12
CA GLU A 24 -5.42 3.32 -7.05
C GLU A 24 -5.51 3.80 -5.60
N TYR A 25 -6.10 3.00 -4.71
CA TYR A 25 -6.08 3.27 -3.28
C TYR A 25 -4.65 3.32 -2.75
N TYR A 26 -3.83 2.31 -3.05
CA TYR A 26 -2.45 2.25 -2.59
C TYR A 26 -1.54 3.31 -3.21
N ASP A 27 -1.82 3.77 -4.44
CA ASP A 27 -1.13 4.90 -5.06
C ASP A 27 -1.33 6.20 -4.24
N GLN A 28 -2.51 6.36 -3.62
CA GLN A 28 -2.81 7.47 -2.69
C GLN A 28 -2.30 7.22 -1.26
N HIS A 29 -2.02 5.96 -0.91
CA HIS A 29 -1.67 5.49 0.44
C HIS A 29 -0.39 4.65 0.44
N LEU A 30 0.70 5.21 -0.09
CA LEU A 30 1.95 4.47 -0.30
C LEU A 30 2.60 3.92 0.97
N GLU A 31 2.46 4.60 2.11
CA GLU A 31 2.97 4.08 3.39
C GLU A 31 2.24 2.80 3.79
N GLU A 32 0.92 2.77 3.60
CA GLU A 32 0.11 1.59 3.85
C GLU A 32 0.47 0.46 2.86
N ALA A 33 0.69 0.80 1.59
CA ALA A 33 1.15 -0.15 0.58
C ALA A 33 2.47 -0.83 0.98
N GLN A 34 3.43 -0.06 1.53
CA GLN A 34 4.70 -0.59 2.00
C GLN A 34 4.55 -1.53 3.19
N VAL A 35 3.72 -1.16 4.16
CA VAL A 35 3.40 -2.01 5.31
C VAL A 35 2.76 -3.30 4.82
N ARG A 36 1.77 -3.20 3.93
CA ARG A 36 1.06 -4.35 3.40
C ARG A 36 1.98 -5.30 2.64
N VAL A 37 2.85 -4.79 1.77
CA VAL A 37 3.89 -5.60 1.10
C VAL A 37 4.79 -6.32 2.11
N GLY A 38 5.11 -5.66 3.24
CA GLY A 38 5.86 -6.26 4.33
C GLY A 38 5.11 -7.41 5.02
N GLU A 39 3.79 -7.30 5.19
CA GLU A 39 2.93 -8.37 5.70
C GLU A 39 2.81 -9.52 4.70
N CYS A 40 2.61 -9.21 3.42
CA CYS A 40 2.48 -10.20 2.34
C CYS A 40 3.71 -11.13 2.28
N LYS A 41 4.92 -10.62 2.53
CA LYS A 41 6.14 -11.43 2.56
C LYS A 41 6.21 -12.43 3.71
N LYS A 42 5.44 -12.21 4.78
CA LYS A 42 5.38 -13.09 5.95
C LYS A 42 4.33 -14.19 5.80
N LEU A 43 3.45 -14.08 4.81
CA LEU A 43 2.41 -15.07 4.56
C LEU A 43 3.00 -16.26 3.78
N GLU A 44 2.79 -17.46 4.29
CA GLU A 44 3.19 -18.70 3.60
C GLU A 44 2.17 -19.12 2.53
N LYS A 45 0.90 -18.71 2.71
CA LYS A 45 -0.21 -19.01 1.81
C LYS A 45 -1.14 -17.81 1.73
N PHE A 46 -1.76 -17.64 0.57
CA PHE A 46 -2.74 -16.58 0.30
C PHE A 46 -4.10 -17.21 -0.02
N ASN A 47 -5.17 -16.55 0.41
CA ASN A 47 -6.45 -16.67 -0.29
C ASN A 47 -6.51 -15.67 -1.47
N GLU A 48 -7.54 -15.76 -2.30
CA GLU A 48 -7.67 -14.94 -3.51
C GLU A 48 -7.69 -13.43 -3.20
N ILE A 49 -8.42 -13.03 -2.16
CA ILE A 49 -8.53 -11.63 -1.72
C ILE A 49 -7.16 -11.11 -1.26
N GLN A 50 -6.45 -11.88 -0.43
CA GLN A 50 -5.13 -11.52 0.06
C GLN A 50 -4.11 -11.45 -1.08
N GLN A 51 -4.17 -12.39 -2.03
CA GLN A 51 -3.28 -12.38 -3.18
C GLN A 51 -3.48 -11.11 -4.01
N LEU A 52 -4.73 -10.77 -4.34
CA LEU A 52 -5.06 -9.59 -5.11
C LEU A 52 -4.66 -8.30 -4.38
N ASP A 53 -4.95 -8.21 -3.09
CA ASP A 53 -4.58 -7.07 -2.25
C ASP A 53 -3.05 -6.88 -2.16
N CYS A 54 -2.31 -7.98 -2.02
CA CYS A 54 -0.85 -7.98 -2.04
C CYS A 54 -0.26 -7.58 -3.40
N GLN A 55 -0.89 -8.01 -4.51
CA GLN A 55 -0.50 -7.60 -5.86
C GLN A 55 -0.68 -6.10 -6.04
N ASN A 56 -1.86 -5.57 -5.72
CA ASN A 56 -2.17 -4.15 -5.82
C ASN A 56 -1.23 -3.27 -4.99
N ALA A 57 -0.94 -3.68 -3.75
CA ALA A 57 0.00 -2.96 -2.89
C ALA A 57 1.42 -2.99 -3.46
N ASN A 58 1.87 -4.13 -3.98
CA ASN A 58 3.21 -4.27 -4.55
C ASN A 58 3.39 -3.46 -5.83
N GLU A 59 2.39 -3.44 -6.71
CA GLU A 59 2.39 -2.64 -7.94
C GLU A 59 2.49 -1.15 -7.63
N ALA A 60 1.70 -0.63 -6.68
CA ALA A 60 1.77 0.77 -6.27
C ALA A 60 3.17 1.14 -5.74
N VAL A 61 3.81 0.27 -4.96
CA VAL A 61 5.18 0.48 -4.47
C VAL A 61 6.21 0.46 -5.60
N LEU A 62 6.08 -0.45 -6.57
CA LEU A 62 6.98 -0.54 -7.72
C LEU A 62 6.85 0.67 -8.66
N ASP A 63 5.62 1.07 -8.97
CA ASP A 63 5.33 2.24 -9.79
C ASP A 63 5.88 3.51 -9.14
N ASN A 64 5.71 3.66 -7.82
CA ASN A 64 6.30 4.79 -7.11
C ASN A 64 7.83 4.78 -7.19
N LYS A 65 8.47 3.61 -7.06
CA LYS A 65 9.93 3.49 -7.20
C LYS A 65 10.38 3.84 -8.61
N ALA A 66 9.72 3.33 -9.64
CA ALA A 66 10.03 3.64 -11.03
C ALA A 66 9.85 5.14 -11.34
N ASN A 67 8.80 5.75 -10.80
CA ASN A 67 8.59 7.19 -10.88
C ASN A 67 9.66 7.99 -10.13
N ARG A 68 10.25 7.47 -9.05
CA ARG A 68 11.37 8.16 -8.37
C ARG A 68 12.69 8.01 -9.11
N THR A 69 12.92 6.89 -9.77
CA THR A 69 14.20 6.60 -10.44
C THR A 69 14.26 7.07 -11.89
N ASN A 70 13.11 7.37 -12.51
CA ASN A 70 13.07 7.95 -13.84
C ASN A 70 13.40 9.47 -13.77
N PRO A 71 14.51 9.95 -14.36
CA PRO A 71 14.80 11.39 -14.41
C PRO A 71 13.79 12.19 -15.25
N TYR A 72 12.96 11.53 -16.08
CA TYR A 72 11.94 12.12 -16.94
C TYR A 72 10.51 12.03 -16.39
N SER A 73 10.26 11.30 -15.29
CA SER A 73 8.91 11.19 -14.66
C SER A 73 8.49 12.43 -13.88
N LYS A 74 9.41 13.39 -13.65
CA LYS A 74 9.04 14.78 -13.35
C LYS A 74 8.52 15.47 -14.61
N SER A 75 7.63 14.85 -15.37
CA SER A 75 6.85 15.58 -16.35
C SER A 75 5.91 16.48 -15.56
N ASN A 76 6.30 17.75 -15.49
CA ASN A 76 5.49 18.83 -14.92
C ASN A 76 4.06 18.70 -15.47
N PRO A 77 3.03 18.50 -14.64
CA PRO A 77 1.64 18.40 -15.12
C PRO A 77 1.16 19.68 -15.83
N ASN A 78 1.92 20.78 -15.76
CA ASN A 78 1.68 22.01 -16.52
C ASN A 78 2.34 22.04 -17.92
N ALA A 79 3.17 21.05 -18.30
CA ALA A 79 3.79 21.00 -19.62
C ALA A 79 2.78 20.76 -20.76
N LEU A 80 1.57 20.27 -20.44
CA LEU A 80 0.48 20.07 -21.40
C LEU A 80 -0.46 21.29 -21.54
N LYS A 81 -0.21 22.40 -20.83
CA LYS A 81 -1.09 23.58 -20.81
C LYS A 81 -0.74 24.64 -21.86
N ILE A 82 0.20 24.36 -22.76
CA ILE A 82 0.56 25.23 -23.88
C ILE A 82 0.24 24.49 -25.19
N ARG A 83 -1.05 24.43 -25.51
CA ARG A 83 -1.55 24.37 -26.89
C ARG A 83 -2.85 25.16 -26.99
#